data_AF-A0AAD5HJ58-F1
#
_entry.id   AF-A0AAD5HJ58-F1
#
_cell.length_a   1.000
_cell.length_b   1.000
_cell.length_c   1.000
_cell.angle_alpha   90.00
_cell.angle_beta   90.00
_cell.angle_gamma   90.00
#
_symmetry.space_group_name_H-M   'P 1'
#
loop_
_entity.id
_entity.type
_entity.pdbx_description
1 polymer ?
#
loop_
_entity_poly.entity_id
_entity_poly.type
_entity_poly.pdbx_seq_one_letter_code
_entity_poly.pdbx_strand_id
1 'polypeptide(L)'
;MVNVFGSRSLRRLLFFCIMSWKGLQKAVSRLPHQIMSKKGDVTRDPEYMELEKQFKLLSQNAQRLQTDAETYRDGVAAMLNHQASFSEYLSILYQPLDAELEDGVVRRRNNQTSAKAVQAVQDYATIMSYSRDEIMPCLDVIDAHIVSRLIEFREILKTVDKTMIKRNHKMLDYDRFRTNLAKLKGKAEKTISEEKQIYKLESQLDIATQDYEYLNGIIKEELPRIIQLRTSLVDPMFQEFYFLQCQIYGMLLARMQEVISTNGLHFETLTMGVEEGFNERLNKFNARTELEESGLLKQGGRAWLGASAAKSSKLPLKERAQIRREENAKAAASSSGMGGYGSDSPPPPAYGTNQSHEVVDSTPYQADSKQSNSYTNNAYSPPQTGSPGRTYVRALYDYNAQAEGDLTFAKDDLIEVIQKTADVNDWWTGSLNGATGVFPGNYVTEA
;
A
#
# COMPACT_ATOMS: atom_id res chain seq x y z
N MET A 1 -5.00 -21.24 17.61
CA MET A 1 -5.69 -21.21 16.29
C MET A 1 -6.07 -22.59 15.72
N VAL A 2 -5.28 -23.67 15.87
CA VAL A 2 -5.52 -24.98 15.21
C VAL A 2 -6.92 -25.60 15.43
N ASN A 3 -7.54 -25.39 16.61
CA ASN A 3 -8.83 -26.05 16.94
C ASN A 3 -10.11 -25.35 16.44
N VAL A 4 -10.09 -24.06 16.08
CA VAL A 4 -11.33 -23.36 15.64
C VAL A 4 -11.69 -23.75 14.19
N PHE A 5 -10.70 -23.85 13.31
CA PHE A 5 -10.84 -24.38 11.94
C PHE A 5 -10.82 -25.94 11.87
N GLY A 6 -10.86 -26.61 13.04
CA GLY A 6 -10.92 -28.06 13.17
C GLY A 6 -12.34 -28.63 13.09
N SER A 7 -13.38 -27.80 13.24
CA SER A 7 -14.77 -28.26 13.17
C SER A 7 -15.10 -28.80 11.77
N ARG A 8 -15.48 -30.08 11.71
CA ARG A 8 -15.91 -30.77 10.47
C ARG A 8 -17.07 -30.04 9.77
N SER A 9 -17.91 -29.29 10.49
CA SER A 9 -18.98 -28.48 9.90
C SER A 9 -18.46 -27.28 9.11
N LEU A 10 -17.48 -26.54 9.63
CA LEU A 10 -16.97 -25.34 8.93
C LEU A 10 -16.26 -25.70 7.62
N ARG A 11 -15.51 -26.82 7.64
CA ARG A 11 -14.91 -27.39 6.43
C ARG A 11 -15.95 -27.91 5.46
N ARG A 12 -17.04 -28.53 5.92
CA ARG A 12 -18.18 -28.90 5.06
C ARG A 12 -18.84 -27.67 4.42
N LEU A 13 -19.04 -26.59 5.17
CA LEU A 13 -19.62 -25.35 4.65
C LEU A 13 -18.78 -24.78 3.50
N LEU A 14 -17.47 -24.62 3.73
CA LEU A 14 -16.51 -24.18 2.71
C LEU A 14 -16.51 -25.11 1.48
N PHE A 15 -16.47 -26.42 1.70
CA PHE A 15 -16.46 -27.42 0.63
C PHE A 15 -17.75 -27.41 -0.21
N PHE A 16 -18.93 -27.26 0.41
CA PHE A 16 -20.22 -27.18 -0.30
C PHE A 16 -20.44 -25.83 -1.00
N CYS A 17 -20.02 -24.71 -0.40
CA CYS A 17 -20.03 -23.41 -1.07
C CYS A 17 -19.20 -23.41 -2.35
N ILE A 18 -18.04 -24.07 -2.35
CA ILE A 18 -17.17 -24.24 -3.53
C ILE A 18 -17.83 -25.17 -4.58
N MET A 19 -18.45 -26.28 -4.15
CA MET A 19 -19.01 -27.26 -5.09
C MET A 19 -20.31 -26.84 -5.79
N SER A 20 -21.08 -25.89 -5.26
CA SER A 20 -22.32 -25.40 -5.90
C SER A 20 -22.09 -24.49 -7.13
N TRP A 21 -20.85 -24.29 -7.57
CA TRP A 21 -20.47 -23.34 -8.63
C TRP A 21 -20.98 -23.71 -10.04
N LYS A 22 -21.22 -24.99 -10.34
CA LYS A 22 -21.52 -25.48 -11.70
C LYS A 22 -22.89 -25.08 -12.27
N GLY A 23 -23.76 -24.41 -11.50
CA GLY A 23 -25.09 -23.96 -11.96
C GLY A 23 -25.15 -22.55 -12.58
N LEU A 24 -24.03 -21.82 -12.67
CA LEU A 24 -24.04 -20.36 -12.74
C LEU A 24 -24.36 -19.72 -14.11
N GLN A 25 -24.43 -20.50 -15.21
CA GLN A 25 -24.49 -19.97 -16.59
C GLN A 25 -25.84 -19.38 -17.06
N LYS A 26 -26.88 -19.28 -16.22
CA LYS A 26 -28.23 -18.78 -16.63
C LYS A 26 -28.68 -17.47 -15.96
N ALA A 27 -27.79 -16.77 -15.23
CA ALA A 27 -28.19 -15.68 -14.33
C ALA A 27 -28.25 -14.25 -14.94
N VAL A 28 -27.70 -14.01 -16.12
CA VAL A 28 -27.35 -12.64 -16.59
C VAL A 28 -28.52 -11.82 -17.18
N SER A 29 -29.69 -12.42 -17.44
CA SER A 29 -30.72 -11.80 -18.30
C SER A 29 -31.86 -11.01 -17.60
N ARG A 30 -31.73 -10.56 -16.34
CA ARG A 30 -32.89 -10.10 -15.53
C ARG A 30 -32.70 -8.81 -14.70
N LEU A 31 -31.99 -7.81 -15.23
CA LEU A 31 -31.66 -6.57 -14.50
C LEU A 31 -32.48 -5.28 -14.77
N PRO A 32 -33.62 -5.28 -15.48
CA PRO A 32 -34.49 -4.09 -15.46
C PRO A 32 -35.97 -4.41 -15.18
N HIS A 33 -36.37 -4.56 -13.91
CA HIS A 33 -37.79 -4.47 -13.47
C HIS A 33 -37.97 -4.27 -11.94
N GLN A 34 -37.05 -3.55 -11.28
CA GLN A 34 -37.06 -3.38 -9.80
C GLN A 34 -37.77 -2.11 -9.29
N ILE A 35 -38.53 -1.43 -10.15
CA ILE A 35 -39.36 -0.27 -9.80
C ILE A 35 -40.83 -0.65 -10.10
N MET A 36 -41.71 -0.49 -9.10
CA MET A 36 -43.15 -0.84 -9.06
C MET A 36 -43.56 -2.22 -8.46
N SER A 37 -43.42 -2.39 -7.14
CA SER A 37 -44.45 -3.06 -6.33
C SER A 37 -44.35 -2.70 -4.83
N LYS A 38 -44.98 -1.61 -4.42
CA LYS A 38 -45.10 -1.19 -3.00
C LYS A 38 -46.49 -1.45 -2.37
N LYS A 39 -47.34 -2.26 -3.04
CA LYS A 39 -48.74 -2.50 -2.63
C LYS A 39 -49.19 -3.98 -2.72
N GLY A 40 -48.25 -4.91 -2.82
CA GLY A 40 -48.54 -6.36 -2.82
C GLY A 40 -48.47 -6.99 -1.43
N ASP A 41 -49.06 -8.18 -1.32
CA ASP A 41 -48.88 -9.12 -0.21
C ASP A 41 -47.48 -9.77 -0.31
N VAL A 42 -46.48 -9.09 0.27
CA VAL A 42 -45.05 -9.48 0.20
C VAL A 42 -44.71 -10.42 1.34
N THR A 43 -43.97 -11.48 1.05
CA THR A 43 -43.50 -12.43 2.07
C THR A 43 -42.56 -11.74 3.07
N ARG A 44 -42.88 -11.85 4.37
CA ARG A 44 -42.09 -11.31 5.47
C ARG A 44 -41.63 -12.43 6.39
N ASP A 45 -40.35 -12.41 6.73
CA ASP A 45 -39.69 -13.43 7.55
C ASP A 45 -38.91 -12.74 8.68
N PRO A 46 -39.56 -12.43 9.83
CA PRO A 46 -38.95 -11.62 10.89
C PRO A 46 -37.68 -12.23 11.48
N GLU A 47 -37.62 -13.56 11.56
CA GLU A 47 -36.45 -14.32 12.00
C GLU A 47 -35.26 -14.09 11.06
N TYR A 48 -35.47 -14.27 9.74
CA TYR A 48 -34.45 -13.98 8.75
C TYR A 48 -34.02 -12.50 8.78
N MET A 49 -34.95 -11.56 8.96
CA MET A 49 -34.64 -10.13 8.96
C MET A 49 -33.71 -9.71 10.12
N GLU A 50 -33.87 -10.31 11.32
CA GLU A 50 -32.95 -10.04 12.43
C GLU A 50 -31.59 -10.74 12.21
N LEU A 51 -31.56 -11.96 11.69
CA LEU A 51 -30.30 -12.64 11.31
C LEU A 51 -29.54 -11.87 10.22
N GLU A 52 -30.23 -11.36 9.20
CA GLU A 52 -29.66 -10.51 8.14
C GLU A 52 -29.04 -9.23 8.70
N LYS A 53 -29.72 -8.58 9.66
CA LYS A 53 -29.23 -7.38 10.35
C LYS A 53 -27.97 -7.67 11.17
N GLN A 54 -27.96 -8.76 11.94
CA GLN A 54 -26.79 -9.15 12.74
C GLN A 54 -25.59 -9.54 11.86
N PHE A 55 -25.83 -10.24 10.76
CA PHE A 55 -24.80 -10.58 9.77
C PHE A 55 -24.21 -9.35 9.08
N LYS A 56 -25.04 -8.38 8.67
CA LYS A 56 -24.56 -7.13 8.06
C LYS A 56 -23.68 -6.33 9.03
N LEU A 57 -24.05 -6.28 10.31
CA LEU A 57 -23.23 -5.66 11.35
C LEU A 57 -21.89 -6.40 11.54
N LEU A 58 -21.89 -7.74 11.55
CA LEU A 58 -20.66 -8.55 11.62
C LEU A 58 -19.74 -8.27 10.42
N SER A 59 -20.29 -8.25 9.20
CA SER A 59 -19.55 -7.98 7.97
C SER A 59 -18.95 -6.57 7.95
N GLN A 60 -19.73 -5.56 8.36
CA GLN A 60 -19.26 -4.18 8.48
C GLN A 60 -18.15 -4.03 9.53
N ASN A 61 -18.29 -4.70 10.69
CA ASN A 61 -17.28 -4.65 11.74
C ASN A 61 -15.98 -5.37 11.34
N ALA A 62 -16.07 -6.51 10.66
CA ALA A 62 -14.90 -7.23 10.15
C ALA A 62 -14.17 -6.45 9.05
N GLN A 63 -14.91 -5.79 8.14
CA GLN A 63 -14.36 -4.84 7.16
C GLN A 63 -13.62 -3.70 7.86
N ARG A 64 -14.26 -3.06 8.84
CA ARG A 64 -13.68 -1.92 9.55
C ARG A 64 -12.41 -2.31 10.29
N LEU A 65 -12.43 -3.41 11.04
CA LEU A 65 -11.25 -3.87 11.78
C LEU A 65 -10.07 -4.19 10.85
N GLN A 66 -10.34 -4.75 9.65
CA GLN A 66 -9.28 -4.98 8.66
C GLN A 66 -8.65 -3.65 8.22
N THR A 67 -9.47 -2.71 7.76
CA THR A 67 -9.01 -1.42 7.25
C THR A 67 -8.33 -0.57 8.33
N ASP A 68 -8.84 -0.59 9.56
CA ASP A 68 -8.24 0.09 10.72
C ASP A 68 -6.87 -0.55 11.06
N ALA A 69 -6.72 -1.89 10.95
CA ALA A 69 -5.46 -2.60 11.18
C ALA A 69 -4.42 -2.39 10.07
N GLU A 70 -4.83 -2.41 8.79
CA GLU A 70 -3.99 -2.08 7.63
C GLU A 70 -3.45 -0.64 7.74
N THR A 71 -4.36 0.32 7.97
CA THR A 71 -4.01 1.74 8.10
C THR A 71 -3.05 1.98 9.27
N TYR A 72 -3.25 1.28 10.39
CA TYR A 72 -2.34 1.35 11.54
C TYR A 72 -0.96 0.75 11.21
N ARG A 73 -0.90 -0.46 10.65
CA ARG A 73 0.35 -1.14 10.25
C ARG A 73 1.18 -0.25 9.33
N ASP A 74 0.55 0.25 8.25
CA ASP A 74 1.23 1.03 7.22
C ASP A 74 1.62 2.42 7.73
N GLY A 75 0.75 3.05 8.54
CA GLY A 75 1.03 4.32 9.19
C GLY A 75 2.22 4.26 10.16
N VAL A 76 2.32 3.19 10.97
CA VAL A 76 3.47 2.98 11.85
C VAL A 76 4.73 2.66 11.06
N ALA A 77 4.66 1.79 10.05
CA ALA A 77 5.81 1.50 9.17
C ALA A 77 6.35 2.76 8.48
N ALA A 78 5.46 3.60 7.93
CA ALA A 78 5.83 4.88 7.33
C ALA A 78 6.46 5.84 8.36
N MET A 79 5.86 5.97 9.56
CA MET A 79 6.37 6.79 10.65
C MET A 79 7.80 6.38 11.07
N LEU A 80 8.05 5.08 11.26
CA LEU A 80 9.37 4.56 11.65
C LEU A 80 10.43 4.87 10.59
N ASN A 81 10.11 4.66 9.31
CA ASN A 81 11.01 4.97 8.19
C ASN A 81 11.29 6.48 8.10
N HIS A 82 10.26 7.33 8.20
CA HIS A 82 10.43 8.79 8.21
C HIS A 82 11.28 9.27 9.39
N GLN A 83 11.09 8.69 10.58
CA GLN A 83 11.83 9.05 11.79
C GLN A 83 13.31 8.64 11.69
N ALA A 84 13.60 7.46 11.15
CA ALA A 84 14.97 7.01 10.86
C ALA A 84 15.65 7.94 9.83
N SER A 85 15.05 8.16 8.65
CA SER A 85 15.66 9.06 7.65
C SER A 85 15.80 10.50 8.14
N PHE A 86 14.84 11.03 8.91
CA PHE A 86 14.95 12.35 9.52
C PHE A 86 16.18 12.46 10.43
N SER A 87 16.44 11.43 11.24
CA SER A 87 17.60 11.38 12.13
C SER A 87 18.94 11.30 11.37
N GLU A 88 19.00 10.60 10.24
CA GLU A 88 20.16 10.59 9.34
C GLU A 88 20.42 11.97 8.73
N TYR A 89 19.39 12.65 8.22
CA TYR A 89 19.52 14.03 7.71
C TYR A 89 19.98 15.00 8.80
N LEU A 90 19.48 14.86 10.03
CA LEU A 90 19.92 15.68 11.15
C LEU A 90 21.41 15.44 11.45
N SER A 91 21.88 14.20 11.38
CA SER A 91 23.31 13.84 11.54
C SER A 91 24.17 14.52 10.48
N ILE A 92 23.77 14.49 9.21
CA ILE A 92 24.45 15.19 8.11
C ILE A 92 24.50 16.70 8.36
N LEU A 93 23.40 17.33 8.78
CA LEU A 93 23.35 18.77 9.05
C LEU A 93 24.25 19.22 10.21
N TYR A 94 24.57 18.32 11.14
CA TYR A 94 25.44 18.61 12.29
C TYR A 94 26.93 18.37 11.98
N GLN A 95 27.28 17.69 10.89
CA GLN A 95 28.67 17.46 10.51
C GLN A 95 29.42 18.79 10.26
N PRO A 96 30.70 18.91 10.66
CA PRO A 96 31.51 20.07 10.34
C PRO A 96 31.62 20.29 8.83
N LEU A 97 31.45 21.53 8.38
CA LEU A 97 31.74 21.93 7.01
C LEU A 97 33.26 22.02 6.80
N ASP A 98 33.85 20.91 6.38
CA ASP A 98 35.21 20.88 5.87
C ASP A 98 35.29 21.67 4.56
N ALA A 99 36.04 22.76 4.62
CA ALA A 99 36.40 23.55 3.45
C ALA A 99 37.89 23.88 3.60
N GLU A 100 38.70 23.18 2.80
CA GLU A 100 40.10 23.52 2.59
C GLU A 100 40.19 25.00 2.18
N LEU A 101 41.10 25.73 2.83
CA LEU A 101 41.27 27.16 2.61
C LEU A 101 42.36 27.40 1.57
N GLU A 102 42.05 28.14 0.52
CA GLU A 102 43.09 28.87 -0.21
C GLU A 102 43.69 29.95 0.71
N ASP A 103 45.00 30.14 0.58
CA ASP A 103 45.78 30.95 1.51
C ASP A 103 45.37 32.44 1.47
N GLY A 104 45.21 33.05 2.65
CA GLY A 104 44.89 34.47 2.81
C GLY A 104 43.42 34.88 3.01
N VAL A 105 42.44 33.96 3.04
CA VAL A 105 41.03 34.32 3.28
C VAL A 105 40.69 34.38 4.78
N VAL A 106 40.45 35.58 5.31
CA VAL A 106 39.98 35.79 6.69
C VAL A 106 38.52 35.33 6.84
N ARG A 107 38.28 34.21 7.54
CA ARG A 107 36.92 33.75 7.88
C ARG A 107 36.21 34.71 8.85
N ARG A 108 34.91 34.96 8.63
CA ARG A 108 34.00 35.23 9.76
C ARG A 108 33.98 33.99 10.64
N ARG A 109 34.02 34.15 11.97
CA ARG A 109 34.04 33.05 12.96
C ARG A 109 32.86 32.09 12.71
N ASN A 110 33.14 30.95 12.06
CA ASN A 110 32.21 29.83 12.00
C ASN A 110 32.25 29.14 13.35
N ASN A 111 31.17 29.20 14.11
CA ASN A 111 31.02 28.38 15.31
C ASN A 111 30.82 26.93 14.84
N GLN A 112 31.88 26.11 14.91
CA GLN A 112 31.79 24.69 14.59
C GLN A 112 30.85 23.98 15.57
N THR A 113 30.07 23.03 15.06
CA THR A 113 29.25 22.13 15.89
C THR A 113 30.14 21.44 16.92
N SER A 114 29.76 21.51 18.21
CA SER A 114 30.54 20.84 19.25
C SER A 114 30.53 19.33 19.05
N ALA A 115 31.66 18.65 19.28
CA ALA A 115 31.77 17.19 19.12
C ALA A 115 30.70 16.42 19.91
N LYS A 116 30.30 16.92 21.09
CA LYS A 116 29.21 16.33 21.89
C LYS A 116 27.84 16.45 21.21
N ALA A 117 27.55 17.58 20.56
CA ALA A 117 26.31 17.74 19.80
C ALA A 117 26.29 16.89 18.52
N VAL A 118 27.45 16.69 17.86
CA VAL A 118 27.57 15.73 16.75
C VAL A 118 27.28 14.31 17.24
N GLN A 119 27.91 13.88 18.33
CA GLN A 119 27.67 12.57 18.94
C GLN A 119 26.20 12.38 19.32
N ALA A 120 25.57 13.36 19.97
CA ALA A 120 24.18 13.25 20.41
C ALA A 120 23.19 13.03 19.26
N VAL A 121 23.46 13.61 18.08
CA VAL A 121 22.64 13.41 16.88
C VAL A 121 22.96 12.07 16.20
N GLN A 122 24.20 11.61 16.24
CA GLN A 122 24.58 10.27 15.78
C GLN A 122 23.91 9.17 16.65
N ASP A 123 23.96 9.29 17.97
CA ASP A 123 23.30 8.41 18.91
C ASP A 123 21.78 8.38 18.69
N TYR A 124 21.17 9.56 18.47
CA TYR A 124 19.76 9.66 18.10
C TYR A 124 19.47 8.88 16.82
N ALA A 125 20.28 9.02 15.77
CA ALA A 125 20.11 8.28 14.52
C ALA A 125 20.25 6.76 14.69
N THR A 126 21.24 6.31 15.46
CA THR A 126 21.41 4.90 15.81
C THR A 126 20.19 4.35 16.55
N ILE A 127 19.69 5.04 17.57
CA ILE A 127 18.52 4.60 18.35
C ILE A 127 17.24 4.62 17.51
N MET A 128 17.07 5.57 16.58
CA MET A 128 15.93 5.57 15.66
C MET A 128 15.99 4.44 14.63
N SER A 129 17.18 4.05 14.15
CA SER A 129 17.31 2.83 13.34
C SER A 129 16.93 1.59 14.15
N TYR A 130 17.47 1.41 15.37
CA TYR A 130 17.13 0.27 16.21
C TYR A 130 15.63 0.21 16.53
N SER A 131 15.02 1.36 16.83
CA SER A 131 13.57 1.46 17.04
C SER A 131 12.75 1.01 15.82
N ARG A 132 13.17 1.38 14.60
CA ARG A 132 12.57 0.85 13.36
C ARG A 132 12.72 -0.67 13.29
N ASP A 133 13.95 -1.17 13.45
CA ASP A 133 14.32 -2.56 13.19
C ASP A 133 13.71 -3.54 14.20
N GLU A 134 13.49 -3.11 15.45
CA GLU A 134 12.80 -3.90 16.48
C GLU A 134 11.28 -3.89 16.36
N ILE A 135 10.69 -2.78 15.88
CA ILE A 135 9.24 -2.64 15.79
C ILE A 135 8.69 -3.26 14.49
N MET A 136 9.45 -3.25 13.39
CA MET A 136 8.98 -3.80 12.10
C MET A 136 8.48 -5.25 12.20
N PRO A 137 9.16 -6.19 12.89
CA PRO A 137 8.65 -7.55 13.11
C PRO A 137 7.31 -7.61 13.89
N CYS A 138 7.00 -6.61 14.72
CA CYS A 138 5.70 -6.52 15.39
C CYS A 138 4.58 -6.15 14.40
N LEU A 139 4.91 -5.39 13.35
CA LEU A 139 3.97 -5.05 12.27
C LEU A 139 3.71 -6.25 11.36
N ASP A 140 4.73 -7.09 11.11
CA ASP A 140 4.57 -8.38 10.41
C ASP A 140 3.63 -9.33 11.16
N VAL A 141 3.69 -9.34 12.51
CA VAL A 141 2.72 -10.09 13.34
C VAL A 141 1.31 -9.53 13.19
N ILE A 142 1.12 -8.21 13.15
CA ILE A 142 -0.20 -7.60 12.88
C ILE A 142 -0.73 -8.05 11.51
N ASP A 143 0.11 -8.08 10.48
CA ASP A 143 -0.28 -8.53 9.15
C ASP A 143 -0.71 -10.01 9.13
N ALA A 144 0.15 -10.89 9.66
CA ALA A 144 -0.05 -12.33 9.60
C ALA A 144 -1.18 -12.85 10.51
N HIS A 145 -1.38 -12.24 11.68
CA HIS A 145 -2.37 -12.69 12.66
C HIS A 145 -3.72 -12.00 12.52
N ILE A 146 -3.75 -10.71 12.11
CA ILE A 146 -4.97 -9.90 12.09
C ILE A 146 -5.41 -9.63 10.65
N VAL A 147 -4.61 -8.94 9.84
CA VAL A 147 -5.02 -8.49 8.49
C VAL A 147 -5.34 -9.68 7.59
N SER A 148 -4.38 -10.59 7.42
CA SER A 148 -4.52 -11.79 6.58
C SER A 148 -5.73 -12.64 6.97
N ARG A 149 -6.00 -12.79 8.26
CA ARG A 149 -7.11 -13.60 8.78
C ARG A 149 -8.48 -12.91 8.64
N LEU A 150 -8.53 -11.58 8.69
CA LEU A 150 -9.75 -10.83 8.37
C LEU A 150 -10.05 -10.85 6.87
N ILE A 151 -9.03 -10.86 6.01
CA ILE A 151 -9.19 -11.08 4.56
C ILE A 151 -9.84 -12.44 4.30
N GLU A 152 -9.27 -13.53 4.83
CA GLU A 152 -9.84 -14.88 4.72
C GLU A 152 -11.30 -14.94 5.23
N PHE A 153 -11.55 -14.39 6.42
CA PHE A 153 -12.89 -14.37 7.01
C PHE A 153 -13.89 -13.58 6.15
N ARG A 154 -13.49 -12.44 5.57
CA ARG A 154 -14.35 -11.64 4.70
C ARG A 154 -14.69 -12.34 3.38
N GLU A 155 -13.84 -13.18 2.81
CA GLU A 155 -14.22 -13.98 1.63
C GLU A 155 -15.32 -15.00 1.95
N ILE A 156 -15.33 -15.54 3.18
CA ILE A 156 -16.44 -16.37 3.68
C ILE A 156 -17.71 -15.52 3.78
N LEU A 157 -17.64 -14.34 4.41
CA LEU A 157 -18.80 -13.43 4.54
C LEU A 157 -19.34 -12.98 3.17
N LYS A 158 -18.48 -12.63 2.20
CA LYS A 158 -18.89 -12.30 0.81
C LYS A 158 -19.66 -13.45 0.15
N THR A 159 -19.31 -14.70 0.46
CA THR A 159 -20.00 -15.89 -0.08
C THR A 159 -21.39 -16.09 0.53
N VAL A 160 -21.52 -15.79 1.83
CA VAL A 160 -22.80 -15.81 2.54
C VAL A 160 -23.72 -14.68 2.05
N ASP A 161 -23.20 -13.46 1.90
CA ASP A 161 -23.94 -12.30 1.39
C ASP A 161 -24.49 -12.54 -0.04
N LYS A 162 -23.66 -13.07 -0.94
CA LYS A 162 -24.09 -13.53 -2.28
C LYS A 162 -25.22 -14.59 -2.21
N THR A 163 -25.27 -15.39 -1.15
CA THR A 163 -26.30 -16.43 -0.96
C THR A 163 -27.60 -15.82 -0.40
N MET A 164 -27.51 -14.85 0.51
CA MET A 164 -28.63 -14.04 1.00
C MET A 164 -29.29 -13.22 -0.12
N ILE A 165 -28.49 -12.62 -1.01
CA ILE A 165 -28.98 -11.95 -2.23
C ILE A 165 -29.75 -12.94 -3.12
N LYS A 166 -29.22 -14.16 -3.35
CA LYS A 166 -29.93 -15.21 -4.12
C LYS A 166 -31.26 -15.61 -3.47
N ARG A 167 -31.30 -15.79 -2.15
CA ARG A 167 -32.53 -16.09 -1.39
C ARG A 167 -33.58 -14.98 -1.54
N ASN A 168 -33.16 -13.71 -1.46
CA ASN A 168 -34.04 -12.57 -1.69
C ASN A 168 -34.56 -12.53 -3.14
N HIS A 169 -33.75 -12.89 -4.15
CA HIS A 169 -34.24 -13.04 -5.53
C HIS A 169 -35.26 -14.18 -5.68
N LYS A 170 -35.06 -15.32 -5.02
CA LYS A 170 -36.03 -16.45 -5.03
C LYS A 170 -37.33 -16.10 -4.31
N MET A 171 -37.27 -15.36 -3.20
CA MET A 171 -38.45 -14.82 -2.52
C MET A 171 -39.28 -13.91 -3.46
N LEU A 172 -38.62 -13.06 -4.24
CA LEU A 172 -39.28 -12.18 -5.21
C LEU A 172 -39.90 -12.96 -6.39
N ASP A 173 -39.22 -14.00 -6.90
CA ASP A 173 -39.81 -14.89 -7.92
C ASP A 173 -41.03 -15.65 -7.36
N TYR A 174 -40.96 -16.17 -6.13
CA TYR A 174 -42.09 -16.80 -5.42
C TYR A 174 -43.29 -15.85 -5.25
N ASP A 175 -43.08 -14.67 -4.67
CA ASP A 175 -44.15 -13.65 -4.48
C ASP A 175 -44.78 -13.23 -5.81
N ARG A 176 -43.95 -13.09 -6.86
CA ARG A 176 -44.41 -12.78 -8.22
C ARG A 176 -45.28 -13.88 -8.81
N PHE A 177 -44.87 -15.14 -8.73
CA PHE A 177 -45.67 -16.25 -9.25
C PHE A 177 -46.96 -16.44 -8.43
N ARG A 178 -46.90 -16.35 -7.10
CA ARG A 178 -48.06 -16.40 -6.20
C ARG A 178 -49.09 -15.34 -6.53
N THR A 179 -48.66 -14.09 -6.67
CA THR A 179 -49.53 -12.94 -6.99
C THR A 179 -50.16 -13.06 -8.37
N ASN A 180 -49.40 -13.48 -9.39
CA ASN A 180 -49.91 -13.66 -10.74
C ASN A 180 -50.92 -14.81 -10.83
N LEU A 181 -50.67 -15.92 -10.14
CA LEU A 181 -51.56 -17.06 -10.07
C LEU A 181 -52.87 -16.72 -9.33
N ALA A 182 -52.80 -16.04 -8.20
CA ALA A 182 -53.98 -15.57 -7.47
C ALA A 182 -54.86 -14.66 -8.33
N LYS A 183 -54.23 -13.73 -9.08
CA LYS A 183 -54.93 -12.80 -9.99
C LYS A 183 -55.65 -13.52 -11.15
N LEU A 184 -55.07 -14.59 -11.70
CA LEU A 184 -55.71 -15.37 -12.76
C LEU A 184 -56.79 -16.33 -12.24
N LYS A 185 -56.55 -16.98 -11.09
CA LYS A 185 -57.56 -17.88 -10.47
C LYS A 185 -58.80 -17.12 -10.01
N GLY A 186 -58.65 -15.88 -9.55
CA GLY A 186 -59.74 -15.00 -9.11
C GLY A 186 -60.65 -14.42 -10.20
N LYS A 187 -60.37 -14.68 -11.49
CA LYS A 187 -61.30 -14.31 -12.58
C LYS A 187 -62.51 -15.26 -12.59
N ALA A 188 -63.71 -14.68 -12.74
CA ALA A 188 -64.96 -15.43 -12.83
C ALA A 188 -65.07 -16.22 -14.16
N GLU A 189 -64.78 -15.57 -15.28
CA GLU A 189 -64.65 -16.20 -16.60
C GLU A 189 -63.17 -16.32 -16.99
N LYS A 190 -62.81 -17.44 -17.61
CA LYS A 190 -61.43 -17.80 -17.99
C LYS A 190 -61.42 -18.31 -19.42
N THR A 191 -60.49 -17.80 -20.23
CA THR A 191 -60.26 -18.32 -21.58
C THR A 191 -59.39 -19.58 -21.53
N ILE A 192 -59.49 -20.44 -22.54
CA ILE A 192 -58.64 -21.63 -22.73
C ILE A 192 -57.13 -21.27 -22.72
N SER A 193 -56.79 -20.05 -23.15
CA SER A 193 -55.41 -19.52 -23.08
C SER A 193 -54.96 -19.25 -21.63
N GLU A 194 -55.83 -18.66 -20.82
CA GLU A 194 -55.57 -18.37 -19.41
C GLU A 194 -55.53 -19.65 -18.57
N GLU A 195 -56.32 -20.67 -18.89
CA GLU A 195 -56.21 -21.99 -18.24
C GLU A 195 -54.83 -22.62 -18.48
N LYS A 196 -54.34 -22.62 -19.73
CA LYS A 196 -52.97 -23.06 -20.05
C LYS A 196 -51.92 -22.22 -19.31
N GLN A 197 -52.16 -20.93 -19.13
CA GLN A 197 -51.26 -20.04 -18.38
C GLN A 197 -51.29 -20.32 -16.87
N ILE A 198 -52.43 -20.73 -16.30
CA ILE A 198 -52.55 -21.16 -14.90
C ILE A 198 -51.70 -22.40 -14.65
N TYR A 199 -51.83 -23.47 -15.45
CA TYR A 199 -51.00 -24.67 -15.32
C TYR A 199 -49.49 -24.36 -15.39
N LYS A 200 -49.09 -23.46 -16.29
CA LYS A 200 -47.69 -23.02 -16.40
C LYS A 200 -47.21 -22.25 -15.17
N LEU A 201 -48.05 -21.39 -14.61
CA LEU A 201 -47.74 -20.62 -13.40
C LEU A 201 -47.75 -21.48 -12.13
N GLU A 202 -48.58 -22.52 -12.08
CA GLU A 202 -48.56 -23.52 -10.99
C GLU A 202 -47.22 -24.25 -10.95
N SER A 203 -46.76 -24.78 -12.09
CA SER A 203 -45.44 -25.41 -12.19
C SER A 203 -44.29 -24.44 -11.87
N GLN A 204 -44.39 -23.17 -12.29
CA GLN A 204 -43.38 -22.15 -11.95
C GLN A 204 -43.40 -21.76 -10.47
N LEU A 205 -44.58 -21.73 -9.84
CA LEU A 205 -44.72 -21.45 -8.42
C LEU A 205 -44.14 -22.58 -7.57
N ASP A 206 -44.41 -23.85 -7.91
CA ASP A 206 -43.86 -25.01 -7.20
C ASP A 206 -42.32 -25.00 -7.20
N ILE A 207 -41.69 -24.81 -8.37
CA ILE A 207 -40.23 -24.67 -8.49
C ILE A 207 -39.70 -23.47 -7.67
N ALA A 208 -40.39 -22.32 -7.72
CA ALA A 208 -39.97 -21.13 -6.98
C ALA A 208 -40.13 -21.29 -5.46
N THR A 209 -41.16 -22.02 -5.00
CA THR A 209 -41.34 -22.39 -3.59
C THR A 209 -40.19 -23.28 -3.12
N GLN A 210 -39.89 -24.37 -3.84
CA GLN A 210 -38.79 -25.28 -3.50
C GLN A 210 -37.43 -24.56 -3.47
N ASP A 211 -37.13 -23.74 -4.49
CA ASP A 211 -35.92 -22.91 -4.54
C ASP A 211 -35.81 -21.93 -3.36
N TYR A 212 -36.92 -21.28 -2.99
CA TYR A 212 -36.97 -20.31 -1.89
C TYR A 212 -36.82 -20.99 -0.53
N GLU A 213 -37.61 -22.04 -0.26
CA GLU A 213 -37.59 -22.77 1.01
C GLU A 213 -36.24 -23.43 1.27
N TYR A 214 -35.63 -24.03 0.24
CA TYR A 214 -34.28 -24.60 0.32
C TYR A 214 -33.24 -23.55 0.74
N LEU A 215 -33.19 -22.41 0.05
CA LEU A 215 -32.25 -21.34 0.40
C LEU A 215 -32.57 -20.70 1.76
N ASN A 216 -33.84 -20.52 2.10
CA ASN A 216 -34.26 -19.92 3.38
C ASN A 216 -33.90 -20.83 4.56
N GLY A 217 -34.10 -22.14 4.43
CA GLY A 217 -33.75 -23.14 5.43
C GLY A 217 -32.25 -23.18 5.73
N ILE A 218 -31.41 -23.31 4.69
CA ILE A 218 -29.94 -23.30 4.84
C ILE A 218 -29.46 -22.00 5.48
N ILE A 219 -30.00 -20.87 5.04
CA ILE A 219 -29.65 -19.55 5.58
C ILE A 219 -29.99 -19.44 7.07
N LYS A 220 -31.17 -19.90 7.49
CA LYS A 220 -31.59 -19.90 8.90
C LYS A 220 -30.77 -20.86 9.77
N GLU A 221 -30.32 -21.99 9.23
CA GLU A 221 -29.44 -22.92 9.95
C GLU A 221 -28.02 -22.35 10.15
N GLU A 222 -27.46 -21.73 9.11
CA GLU A 222 -26.03 -21.38 9.08
C GLU A 222 -25.73 -19.95 9.56
N LEU A 223 -26.64 -18.98 9.39
CA LEU A 223 -26.43 -17.61 9.90
C LEU A 223 -26.14 -17.55 11.41
N PRO A 224 -26.88 -18.25 12.29
CA PRO A 224 -26.59 -18.28 13.73
C PRO A 224 -25.18 -18.82 14.02
N ARG A 225 -24.73 -19.85 13.28
CA ARG A 225 -23.38 -20.43 13.43
C ARG A 225 -22.30 -19.42 13.02
N ILE A 226 -22.50 -18.71 11.90
CA ILE A 226 -21.59 -17.67 11.42
C ILE A 226 -21.55 -16.48 12.39
N ILE A 227 -22.68 -16.09 12.97
CA ILE A 227 -22.76 -15.02 13.97
C ILE A 227 -22.01 -15.41 15.25
N GLN A 228 -22.08 -16.67 15.68
CA GLN A 228 -21.28 -17.20 16.81
C GLN A 228 -19.77 -17.15 16.54
N LEU A 229 -19.32 -17.29 15.27
CA LEU A 229 -17.89 -17.20 14.94
C LEU A 229 -17.27 -15.88 15.35
N ARG A 230 -18.04 -14.78 15.41
CA ARG A 230 -17.61 -13.48 15.92
C ARG A 230 -16.88 -13.61 17.27
N THR A 231 -17.53 -14.23 18.25
CA THR A 231 -16.97 -14.39 19.61
C THR A 231 -15.78 -15.34 19.65
N SER A 232 -15.67 -16.28 18.71
CA SER A 232 -14.57 -17.25 18.64
C SER A 232 -13.34 -16.78 17.84
N LEU A 233 -13.48 -15.72 17.04
CA LEU A 233 -12.48 -15.28 16.07
C LEU A 233 -12.23 -13.77 16.12
N VAL A 234 -13.27 -12.96 15.90
CA VAL A 234 -13.14 -11.49 15.80
C VAL A 234 -12.77 -10.87 17.14
N ASP A 235 -13.44 -11.27 18.23
CA ASP A 235 -13.19 -10.68 19.55
C ASP A 235 -11.75 -10.97 20.06
N PRO A 236 -11.19 -12.20 19.94
CA PRO A 236 -9.78 -12.47 20.23
C PRO A 236 -8.79 -11.67 19.35
N MET A 237 -9.07 -11.53 18.05
CA MET A 237 -8.18 -10.78 17.14
C MET A 237 -8.15 -9.29 17.47
N PHE A 238 -9.27 -8.71 17.92
CA PHE A 238 -9.32 -7.34 18.41
C PHE A 238 -8.48 -7.15 19.69
N GLN A 239 -8.52 -8.13 20.61
CA GLN A 239 -7.68 -8.11 21.82
C GLN A 239 -6.19 -8.23 21.48
N GLU A 240 -5.83 -9.17 20.59
CA GLU A 240 -4.45 -9.34 20.11
C GLU A 240 -3.93 -8.06 19.44
N PHE A 241 -4.76 -7.41 18.60
CA PHE A 241 -4.42 -6.12 17.99
C PHE A 241 -4.14 -5.04 19.04
N TYR A 242 -5.04 -4.87 20.03
CA TYR A 242 -4.85 -3.90 21.11
C TYR A 242 -3.54 -4.12 21.88
N PHE A 243 -3.20 -5.37 22.23
CA PHE A 243 -1.96 -5.66 22.94
C PHE A 243 -0.70 -5.43 22.08
N LEU A 244 -0.75 -5.72 20.78
CA LEU A 244 0.32 -5.39 19.84
C LEU A 244 0.52 -3.85 19.74
N GLN A 245 -0.55 -3.07 19.69
CA GLN A 245 -0.46 -1.59 19.74
C GLN A 245 0.21 -1.10 21.04
N CYS A 246 -0.20 -1.64 22.20
CA CYS A 246 0.42 -1.32 23.49
C CYS A 246 1.92 -1.69 23.53
N GLN A 247 2.30 -2.83 22.97
CA GLN A 247 3.70 -3.25 22.87
C GLN A 247 4.51 -2.26 22.02
N ILE A 248 4.01 -1.88 20.84
CA ILE A 248 4.65 -0.90 19.95
C ILE A 248 4.85 0.45 20.66
N TYR A 249 3.83 0.96 21.36
CA TYR A 249 3.95 2.20 22.13
C TYR A 249 4.97 2.09 23.27
N GLY A 250 5.03 0.94 23.95
CA GLY A 250 6.04 0.67 24.99
C GLY A 250 7.47 0.67 24.43
N MET A 251 7.69 0.03 23.28
CA MET A 251 8.99 -0.02 22.60
C MET A 251 9.44 1.38 22.13
N LEU A 252 8.54 2.15 21.51
CA LEU A 252 8.80 3.55 21.15
C LEU A 252 9.18 4.40 22.36
N LEU A 253 8.42 4.29 23.46
CA LEU A 253 8.67 5.05 24.68
C LEU A 253 10.03 4.68 25.31
N ALA A 254 10.37 3.39 25.35
CA ALA A 254 11.65 2.92 25.88
C ALA A 254 12.84 3.48 25.07
N ARG A 255 12.76 3.42 23.73
CA ARG A 255 13.80 3.98 22.83
C ARG A 255 13.90 5.51 22.94
N MET A 256 12.80 6.22 23.13
CA MET A 256 12.82 7.67 23.38
C MET A 256 13.43 8.02 24.76
N GLN A 257 13.16 7.22 25.79
CA GLN A 257 13.78 7.36 27.12
C GLN A 257 15.28 7.08 27.08
N GLU A 258 15.72 6.12 26.26
CA GLU A 258 17.14 5.83 26.04
C GLU A 258 17.88 7.06 25.46
N VAL A 259 17.36 7.66 24.38
CA VAL A 259 17.89 8.93 23.80
C VAL A 259 18.03 10.00 24.88
N ILE A 260 16.97 10.20 25.67
CA ILE A 260 16.95 11.18 26.77
C ILE A 260 18.00 10.86 27.84
N SER A 261 18.19 9.59 28.19
CA SER A 261 19.14 9.19 29.23
C SER A 261 20.60 9.33 28.78
N THR A 262 20.90 8.99 27.52
CA THR A 262 22.24 9.09 26.94
C THR A 262 22.62 10.55 26.66
N ASN A 263 21.67 11.35 26.17
CA ASN A 263 21.92 12.70 25.63
C ASN A 263 21.21 13.84 26.37
N GLY A 264 20.71 13.59 27.58
CA GLY A 264 19.88 14.53 28.36
C GLY A 264 20.46 15.93 28.55
N LEU A 265 21.80 16.06 28.63
CA LEU A 265 22.51 17.34 28.72
C LEU A 265 22.32 18.26 27.49
N HIS A 266 21.87 17.72 26.35
CA HIS A 266 21.59 18.48 25.13
C HIS A 266 20.11 18.92 25.00
N PHE A 267 19.21 18.32 25.79
CA PHE A 267 17.78 18.63 25.79
C PHE A 267 17.41 19.63 26.89
N GLU A 268 17.99 20.83 26.86
CA GLU A 268 17.81 21.89 27.89
C GLU A 268 16.34 22.21 28.25
N THR A 269 15.41 22.03 27.31
CA THR A 269 13.99 22.37 27.47
C THR A 269 13.10 21.15 27.75
N LEU A 270 13.69 19.98 28.03
CA LEU A 270 12.94 18.72 28.20
C LEU A 270 11.97 18.74 29.39
N THR A 271 12.28 19.52 30.44
CA THR A 271 11.45 19.67 31.64
C THR A 271 10.42 20.79 31.54
N MET A 272 10.35 21.50 30.40
CA MET A 272 9.49 22.66 30.18
C MET A 272 8.24 22.26 29.40
N GLY A 273 7.19 23.10 29.45
CA GLY A 273 6.07 22.96 28.52
C GLY A 273 6.53 23.16 27.06
N VAL A 274 5.87 22.54 26.08
CA VAL A 274 6.29 22.63 24.65
C VAL A 274 6.38 24.08 24.16
N GLU A 275 5.37 24.90 24.46
CA GLU A 275 5.33 26.32 24.11
C GLU A 275 6.38 27.14 24.89
N GLU A 276 6.58 26.82 26.17
CA GLU A 276 7.55 27.47 27.05
C GLU A 276 8.99 27.22 26.56
N GLY A 277 9.32 25.96 26.27
CA GLY A 277 10.61 25.54 25.72
C GLY A 277 10.86 26.07 24.31
N PHE A 278 9.83 26.17 23.48
CA PHE A 278 9.93 26.83 22.17
C PHE A 278 10.28 28.32 22.33
N ASN A 279 9.56 29.05 23.18
CA ASN A 279 9.80 30.47 23.43
C ASN A 279 11.18 30.73 24.06
N GLU A 280 11.62 29.87 24.98
CA GLU A 280 12.96 29.92 25.57
C GLU A 280 14.07 29.71 24.51
N ARG A 281 13.92 28.73 23.61
CA ARG A 281 14.85 28.54 22.48
C ARG A 281 14.83 29.72 21.50
N LEU A 282 13.65 30.26 21.20
CA LEU A 282 13.47 31.41 20.29
C LEU A 282 14.12 32.69 20.85
N ASN A 283 14.03 32.90 22.17
CA ASN A 283 14.68 34.01 22.87
C ASN A 283 16.22 33.86 22.91
N LYS A 284 16.73 32.63 23.04
CA LYS A 284 18.17 32.32 22.96
C LYS A 284 18.73 32.54 21.55
N PHE A 285 17.99 32.14 20.52
CA PHE A 285 18.42 32.23 19.13
C PHE A 285 17.24 32.24 18.15
N ASN A 286 17.07 33.36 17.43
CA ASN A 286 16.08 33.49 16.37
C ASN A 286 16.75 33.46 14.99
N ALA A 287 16.81 32.27 14.39
CA ALA A 287 17.40 32.03 13.08
C ALA A 287 16.78 32.90 11.96
N ARG A 288 15.51 33.30 12.09
CA ARG A 288 14.84 34.17 11.11
C ARG A 288 15.35 35.61 11.21
N THR A 289 15.46 36.13 12.42
CA THR A 289 16.07 37.46 12.66
C THR A 289 17.51 37.49 12.17
N GLU A 290 18.32 36.47 12.49
CA GLU A 290 19.69 36.39 11.97
C GLU A 290 19.73 36.34 10.43
N LEU A 291 18.87 35.56 9.78
CA LEU A 291 18.82 35.48 8.31
C LEU A 291 18.43 36.83 7.68
N GLU A 292 17.46 37.55 8.25
CA GLU A 292 17.05 38.89 7.82
C GLU A 292 18.14 39.95 8.09
N GLU A 293 18.94 39.78 9.15
CA GLU A 293 20.07 40.66 9.50
C GLU A 293 21.35 40.38 8.71
N SER A 294 21.61 39.12 8.34
CA SER A 294 22.83 38.63 7.67
C SER A 294 23.17 39.33 6.35
N GLY A 295 22.23 40.10 5.79
CA GLY A 295 22.34 40.77 4.51
C GLY A 295 22.03 39.88 3.30
N LEU A 296 21.99 38.55 3.49
CA LEU A 296 21.72 37.56 2.43
C LEU A 296 20.37 37.82 1.74
N LEU A 297 19.33 38.15 2.53
CA LEU A 297 18.01 38.53 2.02
C LEU A 297 17.96 40.00 1.54
N LYS A 298 18.71 40.91 2.18
CA LYS A 298 18.70 42.36 1.89
C LYS A 298 19.39 42.73 0.57
N GLN A 299 20.40 41.99 0.15
CA GLN A 299 21.12 42.27 -1.09
C GLN A 299 20.30 41.96 -2.36
N GLY A 300 19.26 41.13 -2.24
CA GLY A 300 18.43 40.67 -3.35
C GLY A 300 19.19 39.74 -4.32
N GLY A 301 18.47 38.81 -4.95
CA GLY A 301 19.10 37.81 -5.83
C GLY A 301 19.96 38.39 -6.97
N ARG A 302 19.72 39.64 -7.38
CA ARG A 302 20.51 40.35 -8.39
C ARG A 302 21.96 40.62 -7.98
N ALA A 303 22.24 40.96 -6.72
CA ALA A 303 23.62 41.19 -6.27
C ALA A 303 24.41 39.86 -6.20
N TRP A 304 23.75 38.79 -5.75
CA TRP A 304 24.32 37.45 -5.70
C TRP A 304 24.61 36.86 -7.10
N LEU A 305 23.73 37.13 -8.08
CA LEU A 305 23.96 36.82 -9.49
C LEU A 305 25.10 37.66 -10.12
N GLY A 306 25.36 38.87 -9.61
CA GLY A 306 26.50 39.69 -10.01
C GLY A 306 27.83 39.19 -9.44
N ALA A 307 27.85 38.74 -8.18
CA ALA A 307 29.04 38.21 -7.51
C ALA A 307 29.40 36.78 -7.97
N SER A 308 28.41 35.91 -8.21
CA SER A 308 28.61 34.56 -8.76
C SER A 308 28.92 34.53 -10.26
N ALA A 309 29.29 35.67 -10.86
CA ALA A 309 29.60 35.83 -12.28
C ALA A 309 30.97 35.27 -12.69
N ALA A 310 31.31 34.07 -12.19
CA ALA A 310 32.25 33.19 -12.86
C ALA A 310 31.78 32.93 -14.30
N LYS A 311 32.72 32.61 -15.20
CA LYS A 311 32.60 32.77 -16.66
C LYS A 311 31.36 32.14 -17.33
N SER A 312 30.70 31.15 -16.71
CA SER A 312 29.45 30.55 -17.23
C SER A 312 28.21 31.47 -17.09
N SER A 313 28.25 32.50 -16.25
CA SER A 313 27.10 33.39 -15.99
C SER A 313 26.64 34.23 -17.18
N LYS A 314 27.46 34.32 -18.23
CA LYS A 314 27.17 35.04 -19.48
C LYS A 314 26.45 34.18 -20.53
N LEU A 315 26.43 32.85 -20.36
CA LEU A 315 25.79 31.93 -21.30
C LEU A 315 24.30 31.74 -20.98
N PRO A 316 23.41 31.53 -21.97
CA PRO A 316 22.02 31.15 -21.73
C PRO A 316 21.91 29.83 -20.94
N LEU A 317 20.83 29.68 -20.17
CA LEU A 317 20.63 28.53 -19.26
C LEU A 317 20.75 27.16 -19.95
N LYS A 318 20.28 27.05 -21.19
CA LYS A 318 20.36 25.82 -22.00
C LYS A 318 21.80 25.39 -22.26
N GLU A 319 22.70 26.35 -22.50
CA GLU A 319 24.11 26.10 -22.76
C GLU A 319 24.87 25.73 -21.48
N ARG A 320 24.54 26.36 -20.34
CA ARG A 320 25.05 25.93 -19.03
C ARG A 320 24.61 24.51 -18.65
N ALA A 321 23.35 24.18 -18.92
CA ALA A 321 22.82 22.83 -18.70
C ALA A 321 23.52 21.80 -19.59
N GLN A 322 23.89 22.18 -20.82
CA GLN A 322 24.66 21.33 -21.72
C GLN A 322 26.12 21.15 -21.25
N ILE A 323 26.82 22.24 -20.88
CA ILE A 323 28.17 22.18 -20.29
C ILE A 323 28.18 21.28 -19.05
N ARG A 324 27.21 21.42 -18.14
CA ARG A 324 27.11 20.57 -16.94
C ARG A 324 26.82 19.08 -17.26
N ARG A 325 26.07 18.78 -18.34
CA ARG A 325 25.94 17.40 -18.83
C ARG A 325 27.25 16.87 -19.40
N GLU A 326 27.99 17.70 -20.13
CA GLU A 326 29.28 17.34 -20.70
C GLU A 326 30.37 17.17 -19.62
N GLU A 327 30.34 17.96 -18.55
CA GLU A 327 31.18 17.79 -17.36
C GLU A 327 30.84 16.48 -16.62
N ASN A 328 29.56 16.22 -16.35
CA ASN A 328 29.12 14.95 -15.73
C ASN A 328 29.44 13.74 -16.61
N ALA A 329 29.28 13.85 -17.93
CA ALA A 329 29.63 12.79 -18.89
C ALA A 329 31.14 12.57 -18.97
N LYS A 330 31.97 13.63 -18.86
CA LYS A 330 33.43 13.51 -18.77
C LYS A 330 33.87 12.87 -17.45
N ALA A 331 33.25 13.25 -16.32
CA ALA A 331 33.49 12.62 -15.02
C ALA A 331 33.14 11.11 -15.05
N ALA A 332 32.01 10.75 -15.68
CA ALA A 332 31.62 9.36 -15.91
C ALA A 332 32.52 8.62 -16.92
N ALA A 333 33.09 9.32 -17.91
CA ALA A 333 34.05 8.74 -18.85
C ALA A 333 35.46 8.54 -18.25
N SER A 334 35.84 9.36 -17.26
CA SER A 334 37.09 9.15 -16.50
C SER A 334 37.03 7.99 -15.51
N SER A 335 35.85 7.46 -15.18
CA SER A 335 35.71 6.24 -14.36
C SER A 335 35.53 4.96 -15.17
N SER A 336 35.25 5.03 -16.48
CA SER A 336 35.09 3.85 -17.36
C SER A 336 36.44 3.27 -17.84
N GLY A 337 37.29 2.87 -16.88
CA GLY A 337 38.67 2.40 -17.10
C GLY A 337 39.00 0.97 -16.65
N MET A 338 38.05 0.22 -16.08
CA MET A 338 38.13 -1.22 -15.83
C MET A 338 36.70 -1.73 -15.54
N GLY A 339 36.31 -2.93 -15.97
CA GLY A 339 34.91 -3.40 -15.88
C GLY A 339 34.68 -4.60 -14.96
N GLY A 340 33.42 -4.77 -14.53
CA GLY A 340 32.86 -6.10 -14.21
C GLY A 340 32.33 -6.34 -12.79
N TYR A 341 31.02 -6.14 -12.61
CA TYR A 341 30.12 -6.72 -11.59
C TYR A 341 30.36 -6.48 -10.09
N GLY A 342 29.26 -6.17 -9.40
CA GLY A 342 29.12 -6.29 -7.94
C GLY A 342 28.53 -5.03 -7.30
N SER A 343 27.44 -5.20 -6.55
CA SER A 343 26.99 -4.22 -5.56
C SER A 343 28.16 -3.85 -4.65
N ASP A 344 28.46 -2.55 -4.51
CA ASP A 344 28.61 -1.89 -3.21
C ASP A 344 28.82 -0.38 -3.37
N SER A 345 28.10 0.41 -2.56
CA SER A 345 28.48 1.80 -2.31
C SER A 345 29.69 1.80 -1.38
N PRO A 346 30.71 2.66 -1.59
CA PRO A 346 31.89 2.64 -0.75
C PRO A 346 31.54 3.01 0.72
N PRO A 347 32.00 2.24 1.72
CA PRO A 347 31.80 2.59 3.12
C PRO A 347 32.59 3.86 3.49
N PRO A 348 32.20 4.56 4.58
CA PRO A 348 32.96 5.70 5.08
C PRO A 348 34.37 5.28 5.53
N PRO A 349 35.37 6.20 5.53
CA PRO A 349 36.75 5.85 5.82
C PRO A 349 36.94 5.39 7.27
N ALA A 350 37.28 4.10 7.44
CA ALA A 350 37.64 3.54 8.74
C ALA A 350 39.08 3.93 9.11
N TYR A 351 39.24 4.70 10.19
CA TYR A 351 40.54 4.89 10.83
C TYR A 351 40.92 3.61 11.58
N GLY A 352 41.84 2.83 11.02
CA GLY A 352 42.40 1.61 11.62
C GLY A 352 43.72 1.87 12.36
N THR A 353 43.74 1.64 13.67
CA THR A 353 44.96 1.63 14.49
C THR A 353 45.88 0.48 14.11
N ASN A 354 47.20 0.70 14.07
CA ASN A 354 48.19 -0.35 13.86
C ASN A 354 48.29 -1.31 15.05
N GLN A 355 48.19 -2.63 14.81
CA GLN A 355 49.18 -3.60 15.31
C GLN A 355 49.14 -4.95 14.56
N SER A 356 50.35 -5.46 14.32
CA SER A 356 50.81 -6.69 13.66
C SER A 356 50.12 -8.04 13.99
N HIS A 357 49.99 -8.94 13.00
CA HIS A 357 50.90 -10.11 12.82
C HIS A 357 50.69 -10.88 11.49
N GLU A 358 51.64 -11.77 11.16
CA GLU A 358 51.82 -12.48 9.87
C GLU A 358 51.22 -13.92 9.82
N VAL A 359 51.48 -14.62 8.69
CA VAL A 359 51.53 -16.10 8.42
C VAL A 359 50.37 -16.64 7.54
N VAL A 360 50.51 -16.76 6.20
CA VAL A 360 51.15 -17.81 5.33
C VAL A 360 50.20 -18.94 4.83
N ASP A 361 49.83 -18.83 3.54
CA ASP A 361 49.85 -19.83 2.43
C ASP A 361 48.89 -21.05 2.27
N SER A 362 48.56 -21.28 0.98
CA SER A 362 48.43 -22.57 0.25
C SER A 362 47.08 -23.26 -0.11
N THR A 363 46.46 -22.78 -1.20
CA THR A 363 46.02 -23.59 -2.39
C THR A 363 44.86 -24.65 -2.23
N PRO A 364 44.46 -25.47 -3.25
CA PRO A 364 43.12 -25.32 -3.85
C PRO A 364 42.30 -26.64 -4.03
N TYR A 365 41.03 -26.59 -4.47
CA TYR A 365 40.43 -27.71 -5.22
C TYR A 365 39.27 -27.29 -6.14
N GLN A 366 39.02 -28.11 -7.17
CA GLN A 366 38.18 -27.84 -8.33
C GLN A 366 37.33 -29.08 -8.70
N ALA A 367 36.02 -28.90 -8.93
CA ALA A 367 35.09 -29.80 -9.64
C ALA A 367 33.77 -29.00 -9.82
N ASP A 368 33.25 -28.63 -10.99
CA ASP A 368 32.99 -29.34 -12.26
C ASP A 368 31.74 -30.24 -12.26
N SER A 369 30.61 -29.68 -12.73
CA SER A 369 29.66 -30.40 -13.60
C SER A 369 28.65 -29.47 -14.30
N LYS A 370 28.71 -29.50 -15.64
CA LYS A 370 27.67 -29.19 -16.66
C LYS A 370 26.34 -29.93 -16.37
N GLN A 371 25.16 -29.72 -16.97
CA GLN A 371 24.52 -28.81 -17.96
C GLN A 371 23.02 -29.25 -18.02
N SER A 372 22.04 -28.60 -18.65
CA SER A 372 21.71 -27.20 -19.03
C SER A 372 20.39 -27.21 -19.81
N ASN A 373 19.57 -26.17 -19.78
CA ASN A 373 18.68 -25.87 -20.93
C ASN A 373 18.32 -24.38 -21.04
N SER A 374 18.27 -23.90 -22.28
CA SER A 374 18.31 -22.48 -22.66
C SER A 374 17.28 -22.13 -23.71
N TYR A 375 16.64 -20.96 -23.59
CA TYR A 375 16.08 -20.19 -24.71
C TYR A 375 16.33 -18.70 -24.42
N THR A 376 17.49 -18.17 -24.83
CA THR A 376 17.67 -17.29 -26.01
C THR A 376 17.10 -15.89 -25.85
N ASN A 377 17.97 -14.96 -25.43
CA ASN A 377 17.79 -13.52 -25.63
C ASN A 377 17.68 -13.20 -27.13
N ASN A 378 16.89 -12.17 -27.47
CA ASN A 378 17.04 -11.47 -28.74
C ASN A 378 16.97 -9.95 -28.47
N ALA A 379 18.02 -9.22 -28.83
CA ALA A 379 18.11 -7.78 -28.64
C ALA A 379 17.51 -7.05 -29.85
N TYR A 380 16.92 -5.88 -29.62
CA TYR A 380 16.55 -4.95 -30.70
C TYR A 380 17.07 -3.54 -30.44
N SER A 381 17.71 -2.99 -31.47
CA SER A 381 18.23 -1.61 -31.50
C SER A 381 17.11 -0.60 -31.81
N PRO A 382 17.24 0.68 -31.39
CA PRO A 382 16.20 1.69 -31.61
C PRO A 382 16.25 2.30 -33.02
N PRO A 383 15.11 2.48 -33.70
CA PRO A 383 14.98 3.39 -34.83
C PRO A 383 14.42 4.75 -34.37
N GLN A 384 15.10 5.85 -34.71
CA GLN A 384 14.51 7.19 -34.66
C GLN A 384 13.79 7.52 -35.97
N THR A 385 12.61 8.14 -35.91
CA THR A 385 12.28 9.40 -36.64
C THR A 385 10.87 9.93 -36.31
N GLY A 386 10.81 11.19 -35.88
CA GLY A 386 9.72 12.18 -36.04
C GLY A 386 8.24 11.76 -36.08
N SER A 387 7.51 12.00 -34.99
CA SER A 387 6.06 12.26 -34.96
C SER A 387 5.73 13.11 -33.71
N PRO A 388 4.68 13.95 -33.71
CA PRO A 388 4.45 14.87 -32.59
C PRO A 388 3.95 14.15 -31.32
N GLY A 389 4.61 14.38 -30.19
CA GLY A 389 3.99 14.32 -28.87
C GLY A 389 3.72 12.95 -28.22
N ARG A 390 4.37 11.86 -28.65
CA ARG A 390 4.29 10.58 -27.91
C ARG A 390 4.95 10.73 -26.54
N THR A 391 4.15 10.59 -25.48
CA THR A 391 4.63 10.63 -24.09
C THR A 391 4.85 9.19 -23.63
N TYR A 392 6.01 8.91 -23.04
CA TYR A 392 6.33 7.61 -22.47
C TYR A 392 6.40 7.69 -20.96
N VAL A 393 6.09 6.59 -20.30
CA VAL A 393 6.22 6.40 -18.86
C VAL A 393 6.96 5.09 -18.58
N ARG A 394 7.75 5.08 -17.50
CA ARG A 394 8.51 3.91 -17.06
C ARG A 394 7.78 3.21 -15.93
N ALA A 395 7.58 1.90 -16.05
CA ALA A 395 7.03 1.07 -14.98
C ALA A 395 7.94 1.04 -13.74
N LEU A 396 7.39 1.34 -12.57
CA LEU A 396 8.08 1.26 -11.28
C LEU A 396 8.02 -0.14 -10.67
N TYR A 397 7.01 -0.92 -11.05
CA TYR A 397 6.69 -2.26 -10.54
C TYR A 397 6.16 -3.15 -11.66
N ASP A 398 6.21 -4.47 -11.47
CA ASP A 398 5.50 -5.41 -12.32
C ASP A 398 3.98 -5.26 -12.13
N TYR A 399 3.21 -5.35 -13.21
CA TYR A 399 1.76 -5.36 -13.15
C TYR A 399 1.19 -6.43 -14.09
N ASN A 400 0.45 -7.39 -13.52
CA ASN A 400 -0.27 -8.42 -14.26
C ASN A 400 -1.74 -8.02 -14.40
N ALA A 401 -2.26 -8.07 -15.63
CA ALA A 401 -3.66 -7.83 -15.95
C ALA A 401 -4.63 -8.61 -15.03
N GLN A 402 -5.54 -7.89 -14.37
CA GLN A 402 -6.54 -8.46 -13.46
C GLN A 402 -7.92 -8.54 -14.12
N ALA A 403 -8.19 -7.72 -15.13
CA ALA A 403 -9.40 -7.72 -15.93
C ALA A 403 -9.12 -7.79 -17.45
N GLU A 404 -10.14 -8.16 -18.23
CA GLU A 404 -10.10 -8.10 -19.69
C GLU A 404 -10.05 -6.64 -20.15
N GLY A 405 -8.92 -6.24 -20.75
CA GLY A 405 -8.64 -4.86 -21.15
C GLY A 405 -7.50 -4.18 -20.39
N ASP A 406 -6.98 -4.82 -19.33
CA ASP A 406 -5.77 -4.36 -18.64
C ASP A 406 -4.50 -4.59 -19.47
N LEU A 407 -3.50 -3.72 -19.32
CA LEU A 407 -2.17 -3.87 -19.90
C LEU A 407 -1.23 -4.57 -18.90
N THR A 408 -0.65 -5.72 -19.27
CA THR A 408 0.42 -6.39 -18.49
C THR A 408 1.78 -5.84 -18.87
N PHE A 409 2.64 -5.55 -17.89
CA PHE A 409 4.01 -5.06 -18.07
C PHE A 409 4.92 -5.44 -16.89
N ALA A 410 6.22 -5.45 -17.13
CA ALA A 410 7.24 -5.64 -16.11
C ALA A 410 7.80 -4.29 -15.63
N LYS A 411 8.46 -4.29 -14.47
CA LYS A 411 9.24 -3.16 -13.98
C LYS A 411 10.27 -2.73 -15.04
N ASP A 412 10.50 -1.42 -15.12
CA ASP A 412 11.40 -0.72 -16.04
C ASP A 412 10.95 -0.72 -17.53
N ASP A 413 9.82 -1.35 -17.89
CA ASP A 413 9.21 -1.23 -19.23
C ASP A 413 8.82 0.21 -19.56
N LEU A 414 8.95 0.58 -20.84
CA LEU A 414 8.59 1.89 -21.39
C LEU A 414 7.25 1.80 -22.13
N ILE A 415 6.20 2.32 -21.50
CA ILE A 415 4.82 2.29 -22.00
C ILE A 415 4.52 3.58 -22.74
N GLU A 416 3.98 3.50 -23.97
CA GLU A 416 3.47 4.67 -24.71
C GLU A 416 2.12 5.09 -24.12
N VAL A 417 2.01 6.29 -23.57
CA VAL A 417 0.75 6.82 -23.01
C VAL A 417 -0.15 7.32 -24.13
N ILE A 418 -1.30 6.67 -24.30
CA ILE A 418 -2.36 7.08 -25.23
C ILE A 418 -3.31 8.08 -24.57
N GLN A 419 -3.64 7.85 -23.30
CA GLN A 419 -4.54 8.72 -22.52
C GLN A 419 -4.17 8.68 -21.05
N LYS A 420 -3.87 9.84 -20.45
CA LYS A 420 -3.74 10.02 -18.99
C LYS A 420 -4.70 11.08 -18.48
N THR A 421 -5.13 10.95 -17.23
CA THR A 421 -5.80 12.03 -16.49
C THR A 421 -4.76 12.87 -15.73
N ALA A 422 -5.20 13.90 -15.02
CA ALA A 422 -4.31 14.72 -14.18
C ALA A 422 -4.08 14.12 -12.79
N ASP A 423 -4.88 13.14 -12.38
CA ASP A 423 -4.65 12.37 -11.16
C ASP A 423 -3.76 11.17 -11.47
N VAL A 424 -2.78 10.92 -10.59
CA VAL A 424 -1.85 9.80 -10.70
C VAL A 424 -2.46 8.52 -10.11
N ASN A 425 -3.52 8.62 -9.30
CA ASN A 425 -4.22 7.47 -8.73
C ASN A 425 -5.30 6.89 -9.67
N ASP A 426 -5.56 7.56 -10.79
CA ASP A 426 -6.49 7.14 -11.84
C ASP A 426 -5.90 6.04 -12.74
N TRP A 427 -6.76 5.44 -13.56
CA TRP A 427 -6.34 4.51 -14.61
C TRP A 427 -6.04 5.26 -15.91
N TRP A 428 -4.89 4.96 -16.50
CA TRP A 428 -4.41 5.51 -17.76
C TRP A 428 -4.42 4.41 -18.84
N THR A 429 -4.51 4.81 -20.11
CA THR A 429 -4.47 3.90 -21.26
C THR A 429 -3.14 4.03 -21.98
N GLY A 430 -2.50 2.91 -22.29
CA GLY A 430 -1.24 2.92 -23.03
C GLY A 430 -1.00 1.67 -23.86
N SER A 431 0.12 1.68 -24.57
CA SER A 431 0.56 0.59 -25.44
C SER A 431 1.97 0.13 -25.09
N LEU A 432 2.15 -1.18 -25.05
CA LEU A 432 3.44 -1.83 -24.86
C LEU A 432 3.50 -3.08 -25.75
N ASN A 433 4.58 -3.23 -26.52
CA ASN A 433 4.82 -4.38 -27.41
C ASN A 433 3.64 -4.73 -28.36
N GLY A 434 2.82 -3.74 -28.74
CA GLY A 434 1.66 -3.90 -29.62
C GLY A 434 0.36 -4.31 -28.91
N ALA A 435 0.39 -4.58 -27.60
CA ALA A 435 -0.80 -4.69 -26.77
C ALA A 435 -1.22 -3.29 -26.28
N THR A 436 -2.53 -3.02 -26.26
CA THR A 436 -3.10 -1.78 -25.73
C THR A 436 -4.08 -2.13 -24.61
N GLY A 437 -3.97 -1.45 -23.47
CA GLY A 437 -4.84 -1.67 -22.33
C GLY A 437 -4.76 -0.55 -21.30
N VAL A 438 -5.54 -0.69 -20.24
CA VAL A 438 -5.53 0.22 -19.09
C VAL A 438 -4.59 -0.24 -17.99
N PHE A 439 -3.99 0.70 -17.28
CA PHE A 439 -3.11 0.44 -16.14
C PHE A 439 -3.19 1.57 -15.10
N PRO A 440 -2.87 1.30 -13.82
CA PRO A 440 -2.90 2.32 -12.76
C PRO A 440 -1.73 3.32 -12.90
N GLY A 441 -2.04 4.63 -12.90
CA GLY A 441 -1.05 5.70 -13.11
C GLY A 441 0.05 5.79 -12.03
N ASN A 442 -0.21 5.27 -10.83
CA ASN A 442 0.73 5.27 -9.71
C ASN A 442 1.75 4.10 -9.77
N TYR A 443 1.66 3.24 -10.78
CA TYR A 443 2.65 2.19 -11.06
C TYR A 443 3.74 2.65 -12.04
N VAL A 444 3.69 3.89 -12.50
CA VAL A 444 4.62 4.44 -13.49
C VAL A 444 5.18 5.80 -13.09
N THR A 445 6.30 6.19 -13.70
CA THR A 445 6.89 7.54 -13.61
C THR A 445 7.13 8.11 -14.99
N GLU A 446 7.30 9.44 -15.12
CA GLU A 446 7.68 10.04 -16.40
C GLU A 446 9.09 9.57 -16.81
N ALA A 447 9.26 9.22 -18.09
CA ALA A 447 10.36 8.38 -18.60
C ALA A 447 11.70 9.09 -18.87
#